data_AF-A0A0C3NUM7-F1
#
_entry.id   AF-A0A0C3NUM7-F1
#
_cell.length_a   1.000
_cell.length_b   1.000
_cell.length_c   1.000
_cell.angle_alpha   90.00
_cell.angle_beta   90.00
_cell.angle_gamma   90.00
#
_symmetry.space_group_name_H-M   'P 1'
#
loop_
_entity.id
_entity.type
_entity.pdbx_description
1 polymer ?
#
loop_
_entity_poly.entity_id
_entity_poly.type
_entity_poly.pdbx_seq_one_letter_code
_entity_poly.pdbx_strand_id
1 'polypeptide(L)'
;MFTVYTAHAETFIHIGEPGDDGDDFRADVRRVWHRTREELEALSPSVAPRRTQMIDLWTELGRKCGVDVDAPYDPSTEFNERGGPRSQARGKRCGWRECLCFGDRPSHRLKVCKRCTKVFYCSAKCQTRCVCSFRRLYVWLTSKFEGLE
;
A
#
# COMPACT_ATOMS: atom_id res chain seq x y z
N MET A 1 -4.38 23.92 9.03
CA MET A 1 -3.89 23.39 7.73
C MET A 1 -3.49 21.92 7.82
N PHE A 2 -2.93 21.43 8.94
CA PHE A 2 -2.65 20.00 9.19
C PHE A 2 -3.89 19.08 9.19
N THR A 3 -5.07 19.60 9.55
CA THR A 3 -6.31 18.82 9.74
C THR A 3 -6.85 18.16 8.47
N VAL A 4 -6.65 18.77 7.29
CA VAL A 4 -7.08 18.18 6.02
C VAL A 4 -6.20 16.97 5.68
N TYR A 5 -4.89 17.06 5.93
CA TYR A 5 -3.94 16.01 5.56
C TYR A 5 -4.01 14.78 6.47
N THR A 6 -4.26 14.96 7.76
CA THR A 6 -4.51 13.84 8.69
C THR A 6 -5.80 13.09 8.36
N ALA A 7 -6.86 13.78 7.93
CA ALA A 7 -8.12 13.16 7.57
C ALA A 7 -7.98 12.18 6.36
N HIS A 8 -7.15 12.53 5.37
CA HIS A 8 -6.87 11.63 4.24
C HIS A 8 -5.97 10.43 4.66
N ALA A 9 -5.01 10.65 5.55
CA ALA A 9 -4.21 9.56 6.11
C ALA A 9 -5.05 8.59 6.96
N GLU A 10 -6.03 9.08 7.72
CA GLU A 10 -7.00 8.28 8.47
C GLU A 10 -7.95 7.52 7.55
N THR A 11 -8.37 8.12 6.45
CA THR A 11 -9.15 7.42 5.40
C THR A 11 -8.37 6.22 4.86
N PHE A 12 -7.04 6.35 4.71
CA PHE A 12 -6.16 5.26 4.29
C PHE A 12 -6.10 4.08 5.29
N ILE A 13 -6.37 4.34 6.58
CA ILE A 13 -6.39 3.34 7.65
C ILE A 13 -7.73 2.59 7.67
N HIS A 14 -8.82 3.22 7.22
CA HIS A 14 -10.18 2.65 7.24
C HIS A 14 -10.55 1.81 6.01
N ILE A 15 -9.73 1.77 4.95
CA ILE A 15 -9.91 0.85 3.78
C ILE A 15 -9.61 -0.62 4.15
N GLY A 16 -9.62 -0.94 5.45
CA GLY A 16 -9.08 -2.17 6.01
C GLY A 16 -10.07 -2.98 6.84
N GLU A 17 -11.37 -2.70 6.83
CA GLU A 17 -12.34 -3.64 7.39
C GLU A 17 -12.53 -4.78 6.39
N PRO A 18 -12.06 -6.01 6.71
CA PRO A 18 -12.08 -7.11 5.76
C PRO A 18 -13.52 -7.63 5.64
N GLY A 19 -14.18 -7.29 4.54
CA GLY A 19 -15.16 -8.21 3.96
C GLY A 19 -14.45 -9.53 3.61
N ASP A 20 -15.18 -10.64 3.70
CA ASP A 20 -14.66 -12.01 3.47
C ASP A 20 -14.12 -12.24 2.03
N ASP A 21 -14.33 -11.26 1.14
CA ASP A 21 -13.78 -11.21 -0.21
C ASP A 21 -12.38 -10.57 -0.20
N GLY A 22 -11.36 -11.42 -0.11
CA GLY A 22 -9.94 -11.04 -0.08
C GLY A 22 -9.38 -10.37 -1.36
N ASP A 23 -10.22 -9.99 -2.30
CA ASP A 23 -9.88 -9.35 -3.57
C ASP A 23 -10.46 -7.91 -3.52
N ASP A 24 -9.72 -6.81 -3.42
CA ASP A 24 -8.50 -6.49 -4.14
C ASP A 24 -7.81 -5.29 -3.47
N PHE A 25 -7.04 -5.57 -2.41
CA PHE A 25 -6.31 -4.54 -1.66
C PHE A 25 -5.51 -3.59 -2.55
N ARG A 26 -4.95 -4.12 -3.64
CA ARG A 26 -4.05 -3.37 -4.50
C ARG A 26 -4.85 -2.43 -5.39
N ALA A 27 -6.01 -2.88 -5.90
CA ALA A 27 -6.99 -1.99 -6.51
C ALA A 27 -7.46 -0.92 -5.52
N ASP A 28 -7.81 -1.28 -4.28
CA ASP A 28 -8.26 -0.29 -3.30
C ASP A 28 -7.17 0.74 -2.95
N VAL A 29 -5.92 0.28 -2.77
CA VAL A 29 -4.77 1.16 -2.58
C VAL A 29 -4.56 2.03 -3.80
N ARG A 30 -4.59 1.49 -5.03
CA ARG A 30 -4.48 2.28 -6.28
C ARG A 30 -5.60 3.31 -6.38
N ARG A 31 -6.84 2.94 -6.10
CA ARG A 31 -8.00 3.83 -6.15
C ARG A 31 -7.84 5.01 -5.21
N VAL A 32 -7.48 4.75 -3.96
CA VAL A 32 -7.24 5.83 -2.99
C VAL A 32 -5.98 6.61 -3.35
N TRP A 33 -4.95 5.95 -3.88
CA TRP A 33 -3.76 6.59 -4.39
C TRP A 33 -4.04 7.67 -5.45
N HIS A 34 -4.80 7.29 -6.49
CA HIS A 34 -5.15 8.18 -7.58
C HIS A 34 -6.11 9.28 -7.11
N ARG A 35 -7.15 8.94 -6.32
CA ARG A 35 -8.06 9.94 -5.76
C ARG A 35 -7.31 11.00 -4.94
N THR A 36 -6.45 10.59 -4.01
CA THR A 36 -5.70 11.56 -3.18
C THR A 36 -4.75 12.41 -4.01
N ARG A 37 -4.16 11.85 -5.08
CA ARG A 37 -3.32 12.62 -6.00
C ARG A 37 -4.13 13.68 -6.75
N GLU A 38 -5.29 13.31 -7.29
CA GLU A 38 -6.21 14.24 -7.97
C GLU A 38 -6.65 15.36 -7.04
N GLU A 39 -7.03 15.02 -5.79
CA GLU A 39 -7.39 16.00 -4.77
C GLU A 39 -6.23 16.95 -4.46
N LEU A 40 -5.01 16.43 -4.29
CA LEU A 40 -3.81 17.25 -4.08
C LEU A 40 -3.53 18.18 -5.26
N GLU A 41 -3.67 17.69 -6.50
CA GLU A 41 -3.45 18.47 -7.72
C GLU A 41 -4.52 19.56 -7.92
N ALA A 42 -5.75 19.32 -7.46
CA ALA A 42 -6.86 20.28 -7.51
C ALA A 42 -6.73 21.43 -6.49
N LEU A 43 -5.94 21.25 -5.42
CA LEU A 43 -5.70 22.32 -4.44
C LEU A 43 -4.94 23.48 -5.08
N SER A 44 -5.40 24.72 -4.81
CA SER A 44 -4.69 25.91 -5.25
C SER A 44 -3.41 26.13 -4.42
N PRO A 45 -2.39 26.81 -4.97
CA PRO A 45 -1.18 27.17 -4.22
C PRO A 45 -1.46 28.02 -2.97
N SER A 46 -2.54 28.80 -2.96
CA SER A 46 -2.95 29.60 -1.79
C SER A 46 -3.47 28.75 -0.63
N VAL A 47 -4.11 27.61 -0.94
CA VAL A 47 -4.62 26.65 0.05
C VAL A 47 -3.53 25.66 0.47
N ALA A 48 -2.63 25.30 -0.43
CA ALA A 48 -1.54 24.36 -0.19
C ALA A 48 -0.20 24.89 -0.74
N PRO A 49 0.50 25.77 -0.01
CA PRO A 49 1.78 26.35 -0.46
C PRO A 49 2.87 25.29 -0.71
N ARG A 50 2.81 24.16 -0.02
CA ARG A 50 3.76 23.03 -0.13
C ARG A 50 3.22 21.89 -1.01
N ARG A 51 2.20 22.14 -1.83
CA ARG A 51 1.54 21.12 -2.68
C ARG A 51 2.52 20.30 -3.51
N THR A 52 3.48 20.96 -4.17
CA THR A 52 4.47 20.28 -5.02
C THR A 52 5.28 19.27 -4.22
N GLN A 53 5.77 19.66 -3.05
CA GLN A 53 6.52 18.77 -2.17
C GLN A 53 5.69 17.59 -1.67
N MET A 54 4.40 17.79 -1.43
CA MET A 54 3.48 16.71 -1.05
C MET A 54 3.25 15.73 -2.20
N ILE A 55 3.07 16.23 -3.43
CA ILE A 55 2.94 15.38 -4.63
C ILE A 55 4.21 14.56 -4.83
N ASP A 56 5.39 15.14 -4.62
CA ASP A 56 6.67 14.43 -4.73
C ASP A 56 6.80 13.33 -3.69
N LEU A 57 6.47 13.63 -2.42
CA LEU A 57 6.49 12.65 -1.32
C LEU A 57 5.47 11.54 -1.52
N TRP A 58 4.26 11.89 -1.97
CA TRP A 58 3.25 10.92 -2.36
C TRP A 58 3.82 10.03 -3.47
N THR A 59 4.27 10.59 -4.59
CA THR A 59 4.85 9.83 -5.71
C THR A 59 6.02 8.92 -5.30
N GLU A 60 6.93 9.38 -4.44
CA GLU A 60 8.00 8.54 -3.88
C GLU A 60 7.44 7.35 -3.08
N LEU A 61 6.42 7.59 -2.26
CA LEU A 61 5.77 6.55 -1.48
C LEU A 61 5.09 5.50 -2.36
N GLY A 62 4.42 5.92 -3.44
CA GLY A 62 3.74 5.01 -4.37
C GLY A 62 4.72 4.06 -5.02
N ARG A 63 5.87 4.60 -5.48
CA ARG A 63 6.98 3.81 -6.01
C ARG A 63 7.51 2.78 -5.00
N LYS A 64 7.69 3.18 -3.73
CA LYS A 64 8.12 2.25 -2.66
C LYS A 64 7.11 1.14 -2.38
N CYS A 65 5.82 1.43 -2.57
CA CYS A 65 4.74 0.45 -2.46
C CYS A 65 4.56 -0.43 -3.70
N GLY A 66 5.29 -0.17 -4.78
CA GLY A 66 5.11 -0.85 -6.07
C GLY A 66 3.77 -0.50 -6.73
N VAL A 67 3.26 0.72 -6.46
CA VAL A 67 2.20 1.36 -7.24
C VAL A 67 2.87 2.02 -8.42
N ASP A 68 2.40 1.72 -9.62
CA ASP A 68 2.79 2.45 -10.83
C ASP A 68 2.07 3.80 -10.78
N VAL A 69 2.82 4.86 -10.48
CA VAL A 69 2.26 6.19 -10.23
C VAL A 69 1.93 6.92 -11.52
N ASP A 70 2.54 6.49 -12.63
CA ASP A 70 2.40 7.10 -13.96
C ASP A 70 1.42 6.33 -14.84
N ALA A 71 1.05 5.10 -14.44
CA ALA A 71 -0.03 4.37 -15.09
C ALA A 71 -1.34 5.17 -15.02
N PRO A 72 -2.06 5.32 -16.15
CA PRO A 72 -3.41 5.84 -16.13
C PRO A 72 -4.26 5.00 -15.17
N TYR A 73 -5.07 5.63 -14.33
CA TYR A 73 -6.08 4.90 -13.58
C TYR A 73 -7.13 4.40 -14.56
N ASP A 74 -7.03 3.14 -14.95
CA ASP A 74 -8.03 2.49 -15.76
C ASP A 74 -8.87 1.54 -14.89
N PRO A 75 -10.07 1.95 -14.44
CA PRO A 75 -10.94 1.11 -13.64
C PRO A 75 -11.37 -0.17 -14.38
N SER A 76 -11.21 -0.25 -15.71
CA SER A 76 -11.49 -1.46 -16.50
C SER A 76 -10.36 -2.51 -16.43
N THR A 77 -9.11 -2.10 -16.18
CA THR A 77 -8.00 -3.04 -15.93
C THR A 77 -8.17 -3.82 -14.62
N GLU A 78 -8.87 -3.25 -13.63
CA GLU A 78 -9.23 -3.94 -12.37
C GLU A 78 -10.19 -5.12 -12.60
N PHE A 79 -10.86 -5.21 -13.76
CA PHE A 79 -11.72 -6.33 -14.12
C PHE A 79 -10.97 -7.45 -14.87
N ASN A 80 -9.92 -7.09 -15.61
CA ASN A 80 -9.11 -8.05 -16.39
C ASN A 80 -7.98 -8.69 -15.57
N GLU A 81 -7.46 -8.05 -14.52
CA GLU A 81 -6.56 -8.70 -13.54
C GLU A 81 -7.29 -9.78 -12.69
N ARG A 82 -8.63 -9.84 -12.74
CA ARG A 82 -9.48 -10.90 -12.13
C ARG A 82 -9.42 -12.24 -12.88
N GLY A 83 -8.66 -12.31 -13.98
CA GLY A 83 -8.56 -13.49 -14.85
C GLY A 83 -7.71 -14.63 -14.30
N GLY A 84 -8.29 -15.45 -13.42
CA GLY A 84 -8.08 -16.90 -13.48
C GLY A 84 -7.94 -17.64 -12.12
N PRO A 85 -8.61 -18.81 -11.95
CA PRO A 85 -8.43 -19.76 -10.85
C PRO A 85 -7.00 -20.31 -10.65
N ARG A 86 -6.01 -19.82 -11.41
CA ARG A 86 -4.61 -20.27 -11.39
C ARG A 86 -3.70 -19.39 -10.54
N SER A 87 -4.11 -18.19 -10.11
CA SER A 87 -3.28 -17.28 -9.30
C SER A 87 -3.25 -17.64 -7.80
N GLN A 88 -4.36 -18.11 -7.23
CA GLN A 88 -4.42 -18.54 -5.82
C GLN A 88 -3.71 -19.88 -5.54
N ALA A 89 -3.40 -20.65 -6.59
CA ALA A 89 -2.61 -21.88 -6.49
C ALA A 89 -1.09 -21.66 -6.49
N ARG A 90 -0.60 -20.42 -6.67
CA ARG A 90 0.80 -20.07 -6.46
C ARG A 90 1.09 -20.11 -4.97
N GLY A 91 1.55 -21.28 -4.52
CA GLY A 91 1.77 -21.64 -3.13
C GLY A 91 2.23 -20.49 -2.24
N LYS A 92 1.55 -20.30 -1.11
CA LYS A 92 1.83 -19.31 -0.06
C LYS A 92 3.34 -19.15 0.12
N ARG A 93 3.89 -17.98 -0.23
CA ARG A 93 5.32 -17.65 -0.13
C ARG A 93 5.57 -16.69 1.03
N CYS A 94 6.81 -16.61 1.50
CA CYS A 94 7.17 -15.58 2.47
C CYS A 94 7.12 -14.20 1.81
N GLY A 95 6.52 -13.20 2.47
CA GLY A 95 6.46 -11.83 1.97
C GLY A 95 7.77 -11.04 2.08
N TRP A 96 8.77 -11.55 2.80
CA TRP A 96 10.07 -10.88 2.91
C TRP A 96 10.97 -11.25 1.73
N ARG A 97 11.30 -10.27 0.87
CA ARG A 97 12.04 -10.49 -0.40
C ARG A 97 13.40 -11.17 -0.26
N GLU A 98 14.08 -10.95 0.86
CA GLU A 98 15.39 -11.57 1.15
C GLU A 98 15.25 -12.97 1.79
N CYS A 99 14.03 -13.43 2.07
CA CYS A 99 13.79 -14.78 2.52
C CYS A 99 13.94 -15.75 1.34
N LEU A 100 14.64 -16.86 1.52
CA LEU A 100 14.72 -17.94 0.52
C LEU A 100 13.32 -18.42 0.08
N CYS A 101 12.36 -18.43 1.01
CA CYS A 101 10.98 -18.83 0.74
C CYS A 101 10.12 -17.75 0.05
N PHE A 102 10.71 -16.64 -0.40
CA PHE A 102 10.05 -15.65 -1.27
C PHE A 102 10.01 -16.13 -2.72
N GLY A 103 11.13 -16.70 -3.20
CA GLY A 103 11.27 -17.24 -4.55
C GLY A 103 10.70 -18.66 -4.68
N ASP A 104 10.84 -19.45 -3.61
CA ASP A 104 10.48 -20.87 -3.60
C ASP A 104 9.24 -21.17 -2.77
N ARG A 105 8.53 -22.25 -3.12
CA ARG A 105 7.42 -22.76 -2.33
C ARG A 105 7.96 -23.42 -1.05
N PRO A 106 7.66 -22.89 0.15
CA PRO A 106 8.16 -23.47 1.39
C PRO A 106 7.51 -24.83 1.66
N SER A 107 8.30 -25.78 2.17
CA SER A 107 7.82 -27.08 2.67
C SER A 107 7.15 -27.01 4.04
N HIS A 108 7.25 -25.86 4.71
CA HIS A 108 6.71 -25.63 6.05
C HIS A 108 5.48 -24.71 6.02
N ARG A 109 4.71 -24.74 7.11
CA ARG A 109 3.53 -23.90 7.27
C ARG A 109 3.92 -22.45 7.52
N LEU A 110 3.38 -21.54 6.71
CA LEU A 110 3.54 -20.10 6.92
C LEU A 110 2.50 -19.54 7.89
N LYS A 111 2.88 -18.47 8.59
CA LYS A 111 2.01 -17.66 9.45
C LYS A 111 1.49 -16.45 8.68
N VAL A 112 0.22 -16.11 8.84
CA VAL A 112 -0.37 -14.91 8.22
C VAL A 112 -0.15 -13.66 9.08
N CYS A 113 0.08 -12.49 8.47
CA CYS A 113 0.15 -11.20 9.18
C CYS A 113 -1.22 -10.97 9.85
N LYS A 114 -1.29 -10.97 11.20
CA LYS A 114 -2.56 -10.73 11.92
C LYS A 114 -3.20 -9.36 11.64
N ARG A 115 -2.41 -8.40 11.14
CA ARG A 115 -2.88 -7.04 10.84
C ARG A 115 -3.47 -6.92 9.45
N CYS A 116 -2.71 -7.31 8.41
CA CYS A 116 -3.16 -7.14 7.03
C CYS A 116 -3.81 -8.38 6.42
N THR A 117 -3.73 -9.54 7.09
CA THR A 117 -4.23 -10.88 6.69
C THR A 117 -3.81 -11.39 5.31
N LYS A 118 -2.99 -10.64 4.58
CA LYS A 118 -2.63 -10.88 3.17
C LYS A 118 -1.21 -11.43 2.97
N VAL A 119 -0.30 -11.12 3.89
CA VAL A 119 1.11 -11.51 3.78
C VAL A 119 1.41 -12.70 4.67
N PHE A 120 2.15 -13.67 4.14
CA PHE A 120 2.59 -14.85 4.86
C PHE A 120 4.08 -14.78 5.24
N TYR A 121 4.45 -15.40 6.35
CA TYR A 121 5.80 -15.39 6.90
C TYR A 121 6.23 -16.78 7.38
N CYS A 122 7.48 -17.13 7.14
CA CYS A 122 8.08 -18.35 7.68
C CYS A 122 8.20 -18.26 9.21
N SER A 123 8.51 -17.07 9.73
CA SER A 123 8.81 -16.85 11.14
C SER A 123 8.51 -15.42 11.58
N ALA A 124 8.50 -15.18 12.90
CA ALA A 124 8.39 -13.83 13.45
C ALA A 124 9.54 -12.91 12.99
N LYS A 125 10.75 -13.46 12.77
CA LYS A 125 11.88 -12.72 12.21
C LYS A 125 11.57 -12.20 10.80
N CYS A 126 10.98 -13.05 9.96
CA CYS A 126 10.54 -12.64 8.62
C CYS A 126 9.39 -11.63 8.70
N GLN A 127 8.48 -11.76 9.66
CA GLN A 127 7.41 -10.79 9.88
C GLN A 127 7.94 -9.41 10.29
N THR A 128 8.93 -9.34 11.19
CA THR A 128 9.53 -8.07 11.63
C THR A 128 10.31 -7.38 10.52
N ARG A 129 10.99 -8.16 9.66
CA ARG A 129 11.75 -7.64 8.52
C ARG A 129 10.89 -7.36 7.30
N CYS A 130 9.80 -8.08 7.15
CA CYS A 130 8.84 -7.81 6.10
C CYS A 130 8.11 -6.52 6.42
N VAL A 131 8.06 -5.66 5.42
CA VAL A 131 7.26 -4.47 5.49
C VAL A 131 5.81 -4.90 5.30
N CYS A 132 5.10 -5.22 6.39
CA CYS A 132 3.64 -5.27 6.35
C CYS A 132 3.24 -3.81 6.03
N SER A 133 2.74 -3.56 4.80
CA SER A 133 2.85 -2.29 4.05
C SER A 133 2.42 -1.01 4.77
N PHE A 134 1.71 -1.10 5.90
CA PHE A 134 1.21 0.06 6.63
C PHE A 134 2.18 0.65 7.68
N ARG A 135 2.98 -0.17 8.38
CA ARG A 135 3.70 0.34 9.58
C ARG A 135 4.91 1.20 9.24
N ARG A 136 5.67 0.84 8.20
CA ARG A 136 6.74 1.73 7.69
C ARG A 136 6.18 2.91 6.92
N LEU A 137 5.03 2.76 6.27
CA LEU A 137 4.38 3.83 5.52
C LEU A 137 3.98 4.97 6.45
N TYR A 138 3.27 4.64 7.53
CA TYR A 138 2.83 5.60 8.52
C TYR A 138 4.02 6.30 9.20
N VAL A 139 5.00 5.53 9.70
CA VAL A 139 6.19 6.09 10.35
C VAL A 139 7.04 6.95 9.39
N TRP A 140 7.14 6.55 8.12
CA TRP A 140 7.85 7.33 7.10
C TRP A 140 7.09 8.61 6.75
N LEU A 141 5.77 8.54 6.59
CA LEU A 141 4.91 9.70 6.35
C LEU A 141 5.01 10.69 7.52
N THR A 142 4.80 10.25 8.75
CA THR A 142 4.85 11.13 9.93
C THR A 142 6.22 11.79 10.08
N SER A 143 7.31 11.02 9.94
CA SER A 143 8.67 11.57 10.03
C SER A 143 9.00 12.58 8.92
N LYS A 144 8.41 12.46 7.73
CA LYS A 144 8.60 13.42 6.64
C LYS A 144 7.74 14.66 6.79
N PHE A 145 6.54 14.55 7.37
CA PHE A 145 5.66 15.69 7.61
C PHE A 145 6.05 16.54 8.82
N GLU A 146 6.60 15.93 9.89
CA GLU A 146 7.12 16.67 11.06
C GLU A 146 8.34 17.54 10.71
N GLY A 147 9.11 17.18 9.68
CA GLY A 147 10.24 17.98 9.19
C GLY A 147 9.84 19.15 8.28
N LEU A 148 8.54 19.36 8.05
CA LEU A 148 8.00 20.43 7.20
C LEU A 148 7.33 21.55 8.02
N GLU A 149 7.71 21.71 9.28
CA GLU A 149 7.37 22.92 10.05
C GLU A 149 8.27 24.07 9.62
#